data_AF-A0A2H6H717-F1
#
_entry.id   AF-A0A2H6H717-F1
#
_cell.length_a   1.000
_cell.length_b   1.000
_cell.length_c   1.000
_cell.angle_alpha   90.00
_cell.angle_beta   90.00
_cell.angle_gamma   90.00
#
_symmetry.space_group_name_H-M   'P 1'
#
loop_
_entity.id
_entity.type
_entity.pdbx_description
1 polymer ?
#
loop_
_entity_poly.entity_id
_entity_poly.type
_entity_poly.pdbx_seq_one_letter_code
_entity_poly.pdbx_strand_id
1 'polypeptide(L)'
;MAVRRVRRVVRKFDPWTVMKVSLVFYAVLGLVFILAIVILWAIITNAGIPQAIEDFLKKITLLDQDASLFSDGEQYLRVVVFLSVVWTALMTGLTTLAAVMYNLISDVVGGIEIVVLEETLNVPVAPTPVRPPQRWSTPPATSEQDLPTEEIEVGPIKAAGT
;
A
#
# COMPACT_ATOMS: atom_id res chain seq x y z
N MET A 1 -7.62 33.85 2.71
CA MET A 1 -6.83 32.60 2.62
C MET A 1 -6.08 32.64 1.30
N ALA A 2 -4.74 32.63 1.33
CA ALA A 2 -3.95 32.62 0.10
C ALA A 2 -3.65 31.17 -0.29
N VAL A 3 -3.92 30.81 -1.55
CA VAL A 3 -3.70 29.46 -2.07
C VAL A 3 -2.42 29.47 -2.90
N ARG A 4 -1.41 28.69 -2.49
CA ARG A 4 -0.13 28.54 -3.19
C ARG A 4 -0.17 27.29 -4.08
N ARG A 5 0.11 27.47 -5.37
CA ARG A 5 0.25 26.34 -6.30
C ARG A 5 1.67 25.78 -6.22
N VAL A 6 1.80 24.49 -5.97
CA VAL A 6 3.07 23.77 -5.90
C VAL A 6 3.03 22.61 -6.89
N ARG A 7 4.02 22.56 -7.78
CA ARG A 7 4.20 21.46 -8.72
C ARG A 7 5.08 20.39 -8.06
N ARG A 8 4.65 19.14 -8.10
CA ARG A 8 5.40 17.97 -7.59
C ARG A 8 5.40 16.89 -8.66
N VAL A 9 6.38 16.00 -8.65
CA VAL A 9 6.46 14.89 -9.62
C VAL A 9 6.44 13.57 -8.85
N VAL A 10 5.54 12.67 -9.24
CA VAL A 10 5.53 11.30 -8.73
C VAL A 10 6.50 10.49 -9.58
N ARG A 11 7.55 9.97 -8.94
CA ARG A 11 8.61 9.19 -9.60
C ARG A 11 8.59 7.71 -9.25
N LYS A 12 7.93 7.31 -8.16
CA LYS A 12 7.96 5.92 -7.70
C LYS A 12 6.73 5.59 -6.88
N PHE A 13 6.13 4.44 -7.17
CA PHE A 13 5.18 3.76 -6.30
C PHE A 13 5.89 2.67 -5.50
N ASP A 14 5.55 2.54 -4.22
CA ASP A 14 6.02 1.45 -3.37
C ASP A 14 5.21 0.17 -3.66
N PRO A 15 5.82 -0.87 -4.28
CA PRO A 15 5.10 -2.08 -4.69
C PRO A 15 4.45 -2.82 -3.52
N TRP A 16 5.06 -2.75 -2.34
CA TRP A 16 4.51 -3.39 -1.15
C TRP A 16 3.18 -2.77 -0.73
N THR A 17 3.11 -1.44 -0.78
CA THR A 17 1.87 -0.71 -0.51
C THR A 17 0.83 -0.96 -1.60
N VAL A 18 1.22 -0.97 -2.88
CA VAL A 18 0.31 -1.27 -3.99
C VAL A 18 -0.28 -2.67 -3.85
N MET A 19 0.52 -3.68 -3.51
CA MET A 19 0.06 -5.04 -3.30
C MET A 19 -1.01 -5.12 -2.21
N LYS A 20 -0.80 -4.45 -1.06
CA LYS A 20 -1.78 -4.42 0.04
C LYS A 20 -3.09 -3.74 -0.34
N VAL A 21 -2.99 -2.56 -0.95
CA VAL A 21 -4.17 -1.76 -1.34
C VAL A 21 -4.96 -2.48 -2.42
N SER A 22 -4.28 -3.01 -3.45
CA SER A 22 -4.94 -3.75 -4.54
C SER A 22 -5.56 -5.05 -4.05
N LEU A 23 -4.91 -5.79 -3.14
CA LEU A 23 -5.47 -7.01 -2.56
C LEU A 23 -6.81 -6.73 -1.86
N VAL A 24 -6.89 -5.69 -1.04
CA VAL A 24 -8.14 -5.32 -0.35
C VAL A 24 -9.20 -4.87 -1.36
N PHE A 25 -8.82 -4.03 -2.32
CA PHE A 25 -9.74 -3.56 -3.35
C PHE A 25 -10.33 -4.70 -4.17
N TYR A 26 -9.49 -5.60 -4.68
CA TYR A 26 -9.94 -6.75 -5.46
C TYR A 26 -10.65 -7.81 -4.63
N ALA A 27 -10.33 -7.97 -3.35
CA ALA A 27 -11.09 -8.86 -2.47
C ALA A 27 -12.55 -8.38 -2.30
N VAL A 28 -12.76 -7.08 -2.17
CA VAL A 28 -14.12 -6.50 -2.14
C VAL A 28 -14.83 -6.71 -3.47
N LEU A 29 -14.16 -6.46 -4.59
CA LEU A 29 -14.72 -6.72 -5.92
C LEU A 29 -15.01 -8.20 -6.15
N GLY A 30 -14.15 -9.10 -5.69
CA GLY A 30 -14.33 -10.55 -5.76
C GLY A 30 -15.55 -11.02 -4.95
N LEU A 31 -15.83 -10.38 -3.80
CA LEU A 31 -17.04 -10.64 -3.03
C LEU A 31 -18.30 -10.19 -3.78
N VAL A 32 -18.27 -8.99 -4.36
CA VAL A 32 -19.37 -8.49 -5.21
C VAL A 32 -19.58 -9.39 -6.42
N PHE A 33 -18.50 -9.90 -7.02
CA PHE A 33 -18.53 -10.82 -8.15
C PHE A 33 -19.19 -12.16 -7.78
N ILE A 34 -18.85 -12.73 -6.62
CA ILE A 34 -19.52 -13.94 -6.10
C ILE A 34 -21.02 -13.68 -5.95
N LEU A 35 -21.41 -12.58 -5.30
CA LEU A 35 -22.83 -12.22 -5.14
C LEU A 35 -23.54 -12.08 -6.49
N ALA A 36 -22.92 -11.42 -7.46
CA ALA A 36 -23.46 -11.26 -8.79
C ALA A 36 -23.71 -12.61 -9.48
N ILE A 37 -22.75 -13.55 -9.39
CA ILE A 37 -22.91 -14.89 -9.95
C ILE A 37 -23.99 -15.68 -9.21
N VAL A 38 -24.06 -15.60 -7.88
CA VAL A 38 -25.09 -16.30 -7.10
C VAL A 38 -26.49 -15.81 -7.47
N ILE A 39 -26.68 -14.50 -7.60
CA ILE A 39 -27.96 -13.93 -8.02
C ILE A 39 -28.28 -14.35 -9.46
N LEU A 40 -27.30 -14.28 -10.37
CA LEU A 40 -27.47 -14.73 -11.75
C LEU A 40 -27.87 -16.21 -11.82
N TRP A 41 -27.23 -17.06 -11.02
CA TRP A 41 -27.53 -18.49 -10.92
C TRP A 41 -28.96 -18.74 -10.40
N ALA A 42 -29.39 -18.00 -9.40
CA ALA A 42 -30.77 -18.08 -8.88
C ALA A 42 -31.81 -17.75 -9.96
N ILE A 43 -31.53 -16.76 -10.82
CA ILE A 43 -32.41 -16.40 -11.93
C ILE A 43 -32.47 -17.52 -12.99
N ILE A 44 -31.31 -18.07 -13.36
CA ILE A 44 -31.20 -19.14 -14.37
C ILE A 44 -31.90 -20.43 -13.91
N THR A 45 -31.70 -20.81 -12.65
CA THR A 45 -32.33 -22.00 -12.05
C THR A 45 -33.83 -21.85 -11.95
N ASN A 46 -34.33 -20.66 -11.57
CA ASN A 46 -35.77 -20.39 -11.55
C ASN A 46 -36.40 -20.39 -12.95
N ALA A 47 -35.62 -20.08 -13.99
CA ALA A 47 -36.05 -20.19 -15.38
C ALA A 47 -36.07 -21.63 -15.93
N GLY A 48 -35.61 -22.62 -15.17
CA GLY A 48 -35.61 -24.03 -15.58
C GLY A 48 -34.56 -24.39 -16.64
N ILE A 49 -33.63 -23.48 -16.93
CA ILE A 49 -32.61 -23.67 -17.98
C ILE A 49 -31.70 -24.90 -17.69
N PRO A 50 -31.22 -25.13 -16.47
CA PRO A 50 -30.35 -26.29 -16.18
C PRO A 50 -31.04 -27.62 -16.47
N GLN A 51 -32.32 -27.75 -16.08
CA GLN A 51 -33.11 -28.96 -16.31
C GLN A 51 -33.33 -29.19 -17.81
N ALA A 52 -33.63 -28.14 -18.58
CA ALA A 52 -33.79 -28.22 -20.02
C ALA A 52 -32.50 -28.69 -20.73
N ILE A 53 -31.33 -28.31 -20.21
CA ILE A 53 -30.02 -28.76 -20.70
C ILE A 53 -29.82 -30.25 -20.37
N GLU A 54 -30.05 -30.69 -19.13
CA GLU A 54 -29.94 -32.10 -18.75
C GLU A 54 -30.86 -33.00 -19.60
N ASP A 55 -32.12 -32.60 -19.78
CA ASP A 55 -33.08 -33.32 -20.60
C ASP A 55 -32.64 -33.43 -22.07
N PHE A 56 -32.04 -32.36 -22.60
CA PHE A 56 -31.49 -32.37 -23.95
C PHE A 56 -30.30 -33.32 -24.07
N LEU A 57 -29.36 -33.29 -23.12
CA LEU A 57 -28.19 -34.18 -23.10
C LEU A 57 -28.57 -35.66 -22.93
N LYS A 58 -29.60 -35.96 -22.13
CA LYS A 58 -30.14 -37.33 -22.00
C LYS A 58 -30.78 -37.82 -23.29
N LYS A 59 -31.50 -36.95 -24.02
CA LYS A 59 -32.11 -37.30 -25.32
C LYS A 59 -31.09 -37.68 -26.40
N ILE A 60 -29.88 -37.12 -26.34
CA ILE A 60 -28.79 -37.42 -27.28
C ILE A 60 -27.82 -38.48 -26.75
N THR A 61 -28.15 -39.16 -25.65
CA THR A 61 -27.35 -40.23 -25.02
C THR A 61 -25.93 -39.77 -24.64
N LEU A 62 -25.75 -38.48 -24.35
CA LEU A 62 -24.49 -37.95 -23.79
C LEU A 62 -24.44 -38.00 -22.26
N LEU A 63 -25.59 -38.26 -21.63
CA LEU A 63 -25.73 -38.44 -20.19
C LEU A 63 -26.59 -39.68 -19.90
N ASP A 64 -26.22 -40.41 -18.86
CA ASP A 64 -27.05 -41.48 -18.30
C ASP A 64 -28.37 -40.91 -17.76
N GLN A 65 -29.44 -41.73 -17.79
CA GLN A 65 -30.77 -41.27 -17.36
C GLN A 65 -30.80 -40.85 -15.88
N ASP A 66 -29.96 -41.46 -15.05
CA ASP A 66 -29.87 -41.20 -13.61
C ASP A 66 -28.83 -40.11 -13.26
N ALA A 67 -28.08 -39.59 -14.24
CA ALA A 67 -27.13 -38.52 -14.00
C ALA A 67 -27.85 -37.18 -13.79
N SER A 68 -27.45 -36.44 -12.75
CA SER A 68 -27.72 -35.01 -12.60
C SER A 68 -26.40 -34.27 -12.59
N LEU A 69 -26.27 -33.30 -13.50
CA LEU A 69 -25.09 -32.46 -13.59
C LEU A 69 -25.21 -31.27 -12.63
N PHE A 70 -26.43 -30.76 -12.41
CA PHE A 70 -26.70 -29.52 -11.71
C PHE A 70 -27.31 -29.65 -10.31
N SER A 71 -27.39 -30.85 -9.74
CA SER A 71 -27.96 -31.07 -8.39
C SER A 71 -27.12 -30.51 -7.25
N ASP A 72 -25.78 -30.48 -7.40
CA ASP A 72 -24.86 -30.13 -6.31
C ASP A 72 -24.63 -28.62 -6.22
N GLY A 73 -25.63 -27.91 -5.66
CA GLY A 73 -25.56 -26.48 -5.37
C GLY A 73 -24.31 -26.05 -4.60
N GLU A 74 -23.81 -26.90 -3.70
CA GLU A 74 -22.59 -26.64 -2.94
C GLU A 74 -21.33 -26.64 -3.82
N GLN A 75 -21.23 -27.57 -4.78
CA GLN A 75 -20.09 -27.65 -5.69
C GLN A 75 -19.99 -26.39 -6.56
N TYR A 76 -21.13 -25.84 -7.01
CA TYR A 76 -21.16 -24.58 -7.75
C TYR A 76 -20.62 -23.42 -6.93
N LEU A 77 -21.08 -23.26 -5.69
CA LEU A 77 -20.58 -22.20 -4.81
C LEU A 77 -19.09 -22.33 -4.56
N ARG A 78 -18.56 -23.55 -4.35
CA ARG A 78 -17.12 -23.80 -4.20
C ARG A 78 -16.34 -23.38 -5.44
N VAL A 79 -16.81 -23.74 -6.64
CA VAL A 79 -16.16 -23.35 -7.91
C VAL A 79 -16.18 -21.83 -8.09
N VAL A 80 -17.30 -21.17 -7.80
CA VAL A 80 -17.43 -19.71 -7.93
C VAL A 80 -16.51 -18.97 -6.95
N VAL A 81 -16.45 -19.42 -5.69
CA VAL A 81 -15.53 -18.86 -4.69
C VAL A 81 -14.08 -19.07 -5.13
N PHE A 82 -13.72 -20.27 -5.57
CA PHE A 82 -12.37 -20.56 -6.05
C PHE A 82 -12.00 -19.66 -7.24
N LEU A 83 -12.89 -19.54 -8.23
CA LEU A 83 -12.68 -18.67 -9.39
C LEU A 83 -12.51 -17.20 -9.00
N SER A 84 -13.31 -16.71 -8.03
CA SER A 84 -13.20 -15.37 -7.49
C SER A 84 -11.86 -15.12 -6.79
N VAL A 85 -11.37 -16.08 -5.99
CA VAL A 85 -10.06 -15.99 -5.33
C VAL A 85 -8.94 -15.93 -6.37
N VAL A 86 -8.98 -16.80 -7.38
CA VAL A 86 -7.99 -16.80 -8.47
C VAL A 86 -8.02 -15.48 -9.23
N TRP A 87 -9.21 -15.00 -9.60
CA TRP A 87 -9.36 -13.72 -10.30
C TRP A 87 -8.83 -12.55 -9.47
N THR A 88 -9.13 -12.52 -8.18
CA THR A 88 -8.64 -11.52 -7.22
C THR A 88 -7.11 -11.52 -7.15
N ALA A 89 -6.50 -12.70 -7.02
CA ALA A 89 -5.05 -12.85 -6.97
C ALA A 89 -4.39 -12.43 -8.29
N LEU A 90 -4.97 -12.80 -9.43
CA LEU A 90 -4.49 -12.40 -10.76
C LEU A 90 -4.51 -10.89 -10.94
N MET A 91 -5.62 -10.23 -10.61
CA MET A 91 -5.75 -8.78 -10.74
C MET A 91 -4.82 -8.03 -9.78
N THR A 92 -4.68 -8.51 -8.54
CA THR A 92 -3.72 -7.96 -7.56
C THR A 92 -2.29 -8.03 -8.10
N GLY A 93 -1.90 -9.19 -8.64
CA GLY A 93 -0.60 -9.39 -9.27
C GLY A 93 -0.39 -8.46 -10.47
N LEU A 94 -1.41 -8.33 -11.33
CA LEU A 94 -1.36 -7.46 -12.50
C LEU A 94 -1.19 -5.98 -12.11
N THR A 95 -1.92 -5.50 -11.11
CA THR A 95 -1.78 -4.11 -10.62
C THR A 95 -0.43 -3.87 -9.95
N THR A 96 0.05 -4.83 -9.17
CA THR A 96 1.38 -4.74 -8.55
C THR A 96 2.48 -4.71 -9.62
N LEU A 97 2.35 -5.55 -10.66
CA LEU A 97 3.24 -5.56 -11.82
C LEU A 97 3.17 -4.22 -12.56
N ALA A 98 1.98 -3.66 -12.76
CA ALA A 98 1.79 -2.35 -13.39
C ALA A 98 2.49 -1.23 -12.59
N ALA A 99 2.48 -1.29 -11.27
CA ALA A 99 3.23 -0.34 -10.43
C ALA A 99 4.74 -0.48 -10.58
N VAL A 100 5.25 -1.72 -10.66
CA VAL A 100 6.68 -1.95 -10.95
C VAL A 100 7.04 -1.45 -12.34
N MET A 101 6.20 -1.72 -13.34
CA MET A 101 6.39 -1.20 -14.71
C MET A 101 6.40 0.32 -14.74
N TYR A 102 5.49 0.98 -14.01
CA TYR A 102 5.49 2.42 -13.90
C TYR A 102 6.83 2.94 -13.37
N ASN A 103 7.36 2.34 -12.30
CA ASN A 103 8.65 2.75 -11.72
C ASN A 103 9.78 2.71 -12.76
N LEU A 104 9.83 1.65 -13.58
CA LEU A 104 10.87 1.52 -14.62
C LEU A 104 10.69 2.54 -15.73
N ILE A 105 9.44 2.82 -16.15
CA ILE A 105 9.15 3.79 -17.20
C ILE A 105 9.41 5.21 -16.70
N SER A 106 9.08 5.53 -15.45
CA SER A 106 9.29 6.87 -14.87
C SER A 106 10.76 7.23 -14.73
N ASP A 107 11.64 6.24 -14.58
CA ASP A 107 13.09 6.48 -14.58
C ASP A 107 13.59 6.96 -15.94
N VAL A 108 12.92 6.58 -17.04
CA VAL A 108 13.24 6.99 -18.41
C VAL A 108 12.55 8.30 -18.80
N VAL A 109 11.27 8.46 -18.47
CA VAL A 109 10.43 9.58 -18.94
C VAL A 109 10.44 10.77 -17.97
N GLY A 110 10.77 10.55 -16.70
CA GLY A 110 10.82 11.59 -15.67
C GLY A 110 9.61 11.61 -14.72
N GLY A 111 8.59 10.78 -14.93
CA GLY A 111 7.42 10.60 -14.05
C GLY A 111 6.19 11.44 -14.40
N ILE A 112 5.20 11.48 -13.50
CA ILE A 112 3.94 12.24 -13.69
C ILE A 112 3.98 13.50 -12.82
N GLU A 113 3.79 14.68 -13.44
CA GLU A 113 3.66 15.96 -12.73
C GLU A 113 2.24 16.13 -12.14
N ILE A 114 2.17 16.51 -10.88
CA ILE A 114 0.96 16.83 -10.13
C ILE A 114 1.02 18.28 -9.64
N VAL A 115 -0.10 18.99 -9.72
CA VAL A 115 -0.25 20.36 -9.20
C VAL A 115 -1.06 20.30 -7.91
N VAL A 116 -0.41 20.61 -6.80
CA VAL A 116 -1.03 20.66 -5.46
C VAL A 116 -1.34 22.12 -5.13
N LEU A 117 -2.56 22.39 -4.69
CA LEU A 117 -2.94 23.69 -4.13
C LEU A 117 -2.81 23.60 -2.62
N GLU A 118 -1.78 24.23 -2.07
CA GLU A 118 -1.53 24.29 -0.63
C GLU A 118 -2.14 25.58 -0.09
N GLU A 119 -2.99 25.49 0.93
CA GLU A 119 -3.42 26.66 1.69
C GLU A 119 -2.27 27.08 2.59
N THR A 120 -1.53 28.10 2.16
CA THR A 120 -0.54 28.71 3.03
C THR A 120 -1.30 29.47 4.10
N LEU A 121 -1.32 28.94 5.33
CA LEU A 121 -1.53 29.76 6.51
C LEU A 121 -0.41 30.80 6.50
N ASN A 122 -0.70 31.98 5.96
CA ASN A 122 0.18 33.13 6.08
C ASN A 122 0.15 33.56 7.54
N VAL A 123 0.85 32.81 8.39
CA VAL A 123 1.17 33.24 9.75
C VAL A 123 2.09 34.44 9.55
N PRO A 124 1.66 35.67 9.90
CA PRO A 124 2.56 36.79 9.88
C PRO A 124 3.71 36.40 10.81
N VAL A 125 4.90 36.17 10.26
CA VAL A 125 6.10 36.02 11.06
C VAL A 125 6.25 37.36 11.77
N ALA A 126 5.86 37.41 13.05
CA ALA A 126 6.17 38.56 13.87
C ALA A 126 7.69 38.78 13.74
N PRO A 127 8.16 40.01 13.49
CA PRO A 127 9.58 40.27 13.35
C PRO A 127 10.27 39.65 14.55
N THR A 128 11.17 38.68 14.30
CA THR A 128 11.97 38.08 15.36
C THR A 128 12.59 39.23 16.15
N PRO A 129 12.31 39.38 17.45
CA PRO A 129 12.95 40.40 18.25
C PRO A 129 14.45 40.21 18.06
N VAL A 130 15.11 41.19 17.44
CA VAL A 130 16.56 41.17 17.32
C VAL A 130 17.05 41.13 18.75
N ARG A 131 17.56 39.98 19.20
CA ARG A 131 18.22 39.91 20.50
C ARG A 131 19.31 40.98 20.44
N PRO A 132 19.33 41.96 21.36
CA PRO A 132 20.46 42.87 21.43
C PRO A 132 21.74 42.02 21.46
N PRO A 133 22.83 42.48 20.82
CA PRO A 133 24.10 41.75 20.86
C PRO A 133 24.32 41.36 22.32
N GLN A 134 24.47 40.05 22.57
CA GLN A 134 24.84 39.57 23.90
C GLN A 134 26.13 40.32 24.22
N ARG A 135 26.02 41.38 25.03
CA ARG A 135 27.18 42.10 25.51
C ARG A 135 27.87 41.05 26.33
N TRP A 136 28.94 40.47 25.79
CA TRP A 136 29.81 39.58 26.52
C TRP A 136 30.12 40.31 27.82
N SER A 137 29.51 39.88 28.92
CA SER A 137 29.99 40.28 30.23
C SER A 137 31.39 39.69 30.28
N THR A 138 32.41 40.54 30.35
CA THR A 138 33.75 40.09 30.65
C THR A 138 33.62 39.11 31.81
N PRO A 139 34.04 37.84 31.65
CA PRO A 139 34.09 36.93 32.77
C PRO A 139 34.80 37.68 33.91
N PRO A 140 34.29 37.67 35.16
CA PRO A 140 35.06 38.22 36.26
C PRO A 140 36.45 37.59 36.14
N ALA A 141 37.50 38.42 36.13
CA ALA A 141 38.86 37.95 35.93
C ALA A 141 39.04 36.74 36.84
N THR A 142 39.16 35.55 36.24
CA THR A 142 39.46 34.33 36.97
C THR A 142 40.78 34.64 37.64
N SER A 143 40.77 34.93 38.94
CA SER A 143 41.98 35.05 39.71
C SER A 143 42.73 33.75 39.48
N GLU A 144 43.87 33.85 38.81
CA GLU A 144 44.72 32.77 38.30
C GLU A 144 45.34 31.92 39.43
N GLN A 145 44.69 31.86 40.60
CA GLN A 145 45.27 31.41 41.87
C GLN A 145 44.76 30.06 42.35
N ASP A 146 43.77 29.43 41.71
CA ASP A 146 43.31 28.09 42.11
C ASP A 146 43.12 27.15 40.91
N LEU A 147 44.17 27.01 40.10
CA LEU A 147 44.38 25.75 39.37
C LEU A 147 45.08 24.80 40.35
N PRO A 148 44.41 23.78 40.92
CA PRO A 148 45.13 22.72 41.59
C PRO A 148 46.03 22.06 40.53
N THR A 149 47.34 22.20 40.72
CA THR A 149 48.33 21.37 40.03
C THR A 149 48.12 19.95 40.55
N GLU A 150 47.09 19.28 40.04
CA GLU A 150 46.94 17.84 40.23
C GLU A 150 48.01 17.22 39.33
N GLU A 151 49.16 16.99 39.93
CA GLU A 151 50.28 16.27 39.33
C GLU A 151 49.75 14.89 38.95
N ILE A 152 49.51 14.68 37.65
CA ILE A 152 49.01 13.41 37.14
C ILE A 152 50.12 12.38 37.36
N GLU A 153 50.02 11.60 38.44
CA GLU A 153 50.89 10.47 38.71
C GLU A 153 50.62 9.39 37.65
N VAL A 154 51.48 9.35 36.63
CA VAL A 154 51.41 8.35 35.55
C VAL A 154 51.88 6.99 36.12
N GLY A 155 50.93 6.19 36.57
CA GLY A 155 51.18 4.81 37.02
C GLY A 155 51.70 3.91 35.88
N PRO A 156 52.49 2.86 36.17
CA PRO A 156 53.16 2.08 35.15
C PRO A 156 52.17 1.34 34.26
N ILE A 157 52.36 1.47 32.94
CA ILE A 157 51.57 0.80 31.91
C ILE A 157 51.78 -0.71 32.03
N LYS A 158 50.77 -1.41 32.54
CA LYS A 158 50.76 -2.88 32.59
C LYS A 158 50.51 -3.41 31.18
N ALA A 159 51.58 -3.83 30.51
CA ALA A 159 51.48 -4.65 29.32
C ALA A 159 51.03 -6.08 29.69
N ALA A 160 49.86 -6.49 29.22
CA ALA A 160 49.38 -7.87 29.15
C ALA A 160 48.27 -7.88 28.07
N GLY A 161 48.29 -8.64 26.99
CA GLY A 161 48.91 -9.95 26.78
C GLY A 161 47.82 -11.02 26.79
N THR A 162 47.11 -11.16 25.66
CA THR A 162 46.39 -12.30 25.03
C THR A 162 45.14 -11.80 24.32
#